data_AF-A0A6I4A274-F1
#
_entry.id   AF-A0A6I4A274-F1
#
_cell.length_a   1.000
_cell.length_b   1.000
_cell.length_c   1.000
_cell.angle_alpha   90.00
_cell.angle_beta   90.00
_cell.angle_gamma   90.00
#
_symmetry.space_group_name_H-M   'P 1'
#
loop_
_entity.id
_entity.type
_entity.pdbx_description
1 polymer ?
#
loop_
_entity_poly.entity_id
_entity_poly.type
_entity_poly.pdbx_seq_one_letter_code
_entity_poly.pdbx_strand_id
1 'polypeptide(L)' 'MRATTEEQQISRVLERLVAQYPNRDPNDVAHSVEKARKRFEESRIRDFVPLLVERCVRAEFKA' A
#
# COMPACT_ATOMS: atom_id res chain seq x y z
N MET A 1 -2.55 -23.28 6.25
CA MET A 1 -2.60 -22.08 5.40
C MET A 1 -1.52 -21.12 5.87
N ARG A 2 -0.56 -20.71 5.02
CA ARG A 2 0.41 -19.68 5.42
C ARG A 2 -0.33 -18.34 5.46
N ALA A 3 -0.55 -17.79 6.65
CA ALA A 3 -0.93 -16.39 6.77
C ALA A 3 0.17 -15.58 6.09
N THR A 4 -0.18 -14.90 5.00
CA THR A 4 0.77 -13.98 4.35
C THR A 4 0.99 -12.85 5.34
N THR A 5 2.25 -12.56 5.67
CA THR A 5 2.55 -11.48 6.63
C THR A 5 2.08 -10.14 6.06
N GLU A 6 1.85 -9.15 6.93
CA GLU A 6 1.50 -7.79 6.50
C GLU A 6 2.45 -7.32 5.39
N GLU A 7 3.75 -7.55 5.55
CA GLU A 7 4.78 -7.17 4.59
C GLU A 7 4.54 -7.82 3.22
N GLN A 8 4.20 -9.11 3.17
CA GLN A 8 3.87 -9.79 1.92
C GLN A 8 2.60 -9.25 1.29
N GLN A 9 1.61 -8.88 2.11
CA GLN A 9 0.38 -8.26 1.62
C GLN A 9 0.65 -6.86 1.06
N ILE A 10 1.49 -6.06 1.72
CA ILE A 10 1.89 -4.73 1.27
C ILE A 10 2.72 -4.81 -0.02
N SER A 11 3.66 -5.74 -0.13
CA SER A 11 4.42 -5.92 -1.38
C SER A 11 3.50 -6.24 -2.55
N ARG A 12 2.49 -7.10 -2.36
CA ARG A 12 1.48 -7.39 -3.40
C ARG A 12 0.59 -6.20 -3.74
N VAL A 13 0.34 -5.31 -2.78
CA VAL A 13 -0.40 -4.05 -3.03
C VAL A 13 0.48 -3.11 -3.86
N LEU A 14 1.76 -2.99 -3.52
CA LEU A 14 2.72 -2.17 -4.27
C LEU A 14 2.84 -2.65 -5.73
N GLU A 15 3.05 -3.95 -5.96
CA GLU A 15 3.11 -4.51 -7.32
C GLU A 15 1.85 -4.20 -8.13
N ARG A 16 0.66 -4.31 -7.51
CA ARG A 16 -0.61 -3.99 -8.15
C ARG A 16 -0.80 -2.51 -8.42
N LEU A 17 -0.30 -1.63 -7.56
CA LEU A 17 -0.35 -0.19 -7.77
C LEU A 17 0.61 0.22 -8.89
N VAL A 18 1.85 -0.27 -8.90
CA VAL A 18 2.80 -0.02 -9.99
C VAL A 18 2.24 -0.49 -11.34
N ALA A 19 1.62 -1.67 -11.37
CA ALA A 19 0.97 -2.17 -12.59
C ALA A 19 -0.26 -1.35 -13.03
N GLN A 20 -1.00 -0.74 -12.09
CA GLN A 20 -2.15 0.12 -12.41
C GLN A 20 -1.76 1.54 -12.81
N TYR A 21 -0.61 2.03 -12.36
CA TYR A 21 -0.11 3.37 -12.63
C TYR A 21 1.23 3.32 -13.39
N PRO A 22 1.28 2.74 -14.61
CA PRO A 22 2.52 2.59 -15.37
C PRO A 22 3.15 3.94 -15.79
N ASN A 23 2.37 5.02 -15.76
CA ASN A 23 2.81 6.37 -16.10
C ASN A 23 3.45 7.12 -14.91
N ARG A 24 3.44 6.54 -13.70
CA ARG A 24 4.10 7.09 -12.51
C ARG A 24 5.41 6.37 -12.24
N ASP A 25 6.34 7.07 -11.60
CA ASP A 25 7.58 6.47 -11.15
C ASP A 25 7.29 5.43 -10.05
N PRO A 26 7.84 4.21 -10.14
CA PRO A 26 7.67 3.19 -9.11
C PRO A 26 8.10 3.64 -7.71
N ASN A 27 9.09 4.54 -7.61
CA ASN A 27 9.50 5.11 -6.33
C ASN A 27 8.44 6.03 -5.73
N ASP A 28 7.70 6.78 -6.56
CA ASP A 28 6.58 7.62 -6.10
C ASP A 28 5.49 6.73 -5.49
N VAL A 29 5.15 5.63 -6.17
CA VAL A 29 4.21 4.62 -5.66
C VAL A 29 4.69 4.01 -4.34
N ALA A 30 5.96 3.61 -4.26
CA ALA A 30 6.55 3.05 -3.05
C ALA A 30 6.54 4.05 -1.89
N HIS A 31 6.84 5.32 -2.16
CA HIS A 31 6.84 6.39 -1.17
C HIS A 31 5.43 6.66 -0.63
N SER A 32 4.42 6.72 -1.50
CA SER A 32 3.02 6.86 -1.09
C SER A 32 2.51 5.67 -0.28
N VAL A 33 2.91 4.43 -0.65
CA VAL A 33 2.59 3.21 0.11
C VAL A 33 3.22 3.28 1.51
N GLU A 34 4.50 3.64 1.63
CA GLU A 34 5.17 3.74 2.92
C GLU A 34 4.55 4.85 3.79
N LYS A 35 4.30 6.03 3.22
CA LYS A 35 3.62 7.14 3.90
C LYS A 35 2.25 6.72 4.45
N ALA A 36 1.46 6.02 3.64
CA ALA A 36 0.17 5.49 4.08
C ALA A 36 0.34 4.42 5.18
N ARG A 37 1.33 3.53 5.06
CA ARG A 37 1.62 2.51 6.08
C ARG A 37 1.99 3.14 7.42
N LYS A 38 2.86 4.17 7.41
CA LYS A 38 3.27 4.91 8.62
C LYS A 38 2.08 5.52 9.35
N ARG A 39 1.09 6.02 8.61
CA ARG A 39 -0.16 6.55 9.19
C ARG A 39 -0.96 5.51 9.99
N PHE A 40 -0.76 4.22 9.72
CA PHE A 40 -1.43 3.13 10.42
C PHE A 40 -0.50 2.37 11.38
N GLU A 41 0.73 2.83 11.63
CA GLU A 41 1.65 2.15 12.57
C GLU A 41 1.08 2.00 13.99
N GLU A 42 0.27 2.97 14.43
CA GLU A 42 -0.38 2.96 15.75
C GLU A 42 -1.69 2.14 15.79
N SER A 43 -2.11 1.56 14.66
CA SER A 43 -3.34 0.77 14.58
C SER A 43 -3.17 -0.62 15.18
N ARG A 44 -4.00 -0.96 16.16
CA ARG A 44 -4.01 -2.28 16.81
C ARG A 44 -4.46 -3.44 15.91
N ILE A 45 -5.28 -3.16 14.89
CA ILE A 45 -5.78 -4.16 13.95
C ILE A 45 -5.05 -3.97 12.62
N ARG A 46 -4.19 -4.94 12.27
CA ARG A 46 -3.30 -4.83 11.09
C ARG A 46 -3.82 -5.56 9.85
N ASP A 47 -4.83 -6.41 9.99
CA ASP A 47 -5.45 -7.14 8.86
C ASP A 47 -6.02 -6.22 7.77
N PHE A 48 -6.47 -5.02 8.15
CA PHE A 48 -7.03 -4.04 7.21
C PHE A 48 -6.01 -3.02 6.70
N VAL A 49 -4.80 -2.97 7.29
CA VAL A 49 -3.77 -2.00 6.91
C VAL A 49 -3.42 -2.10 5.43
N PRO A 50 -3.22 -3.29 4.81
CA PRO A 50 -2.94 -3.38 3.38
C PRO A 50 -4.04 -2.76 2.49
N LEU A 51 -5.31 -2.99 2.85
CA LEU A 51 -6.46 -2.46 2.11
C LEU A 51 -6.59 -0.94 2.27
N LEU A 52 -6.35 -0.42 3.48
CA LEU A 52 -6.39 1.01 3.75
C LEU A 52 -5.24 1.74 3.07
N VAL A 53 -4.04 1.17 3.07
CA VAL A 53 -2.87 1.66 2.35
C VAL A 53 -3.17 1.77 0.86
N GLU A 54 -3.70 0.71 0.24
CA GLU A 54 -4.08 0.74 -1.18
C GLU A 54 -5.07 1.88 -1.47
N ARG A 55 -6.10 2.02 -0.63
CA ARG A 55 -7.11 3.06 -0.80
C ARG A 55 -6.53 4.48 -0.65
N CYS A 56 -5.62 4.69 0.30
CA CYS A 56 -4.94 5.98 0.48
C CYS A 56 -4.12 6.35 -0.75
N VAL A 57 -3.34 5.42 -1.31
CA VAL A 57 -2.52 5.69 -2.50
C VAL A 57 -3.41 5.98 -3.71
N ARG A 58 -4.47 5.20 -3.92
CA ARG A 58 -5.45 5.45 -5.00
C ARG A 58 -6.10 6.83 -4.88
N ALA A 59 -6.41 7.26 -3.65
CA ALA A 59 -6.99 8.59 -3.42
C ALA A 59 -5.98 9.71 -3.70
N GLU A 60 -4.72 9.53 -3.29
CA GLU A 60 -3.62 10.48 -3.55
C GLU A 60 -3.33 10.60 -5.05
N PHE A 61 -3.42 9.50 -5.81
CA PHE A 61 -3.12 9.49 -7.24
C PHE A 61 -4.28 9.89 -8.15
N LYS A 62 -5.49 9.96 -7.60
CA LYS A 62 -6.69 10.45 -8.30
C LYS A 62 -6.85 11.97 -8.19
N ALA A 63 -6.20 12.59 -7.21
CA ALA A 63 -6.15 14.04 -7.04
C ALA A 63 -5.18 14.69 -8.03
#